data_AF-V4ZJG8-F1
#
_entry.id   AF-V4ZJG8-F1
#
_cell.length_a   1.000
_cell.length_b   1.000
_cell.length_c   1.000
_cell.angle_alpha   90.00
_cell.angle_beta   90.00
_cell.angle_gamma   90.00
#
_symmetry.space_group_name_H-M   'P 1'
#
loop_
_entity.id
_entity.type
_entity.pdbx_description
1 polymer ?
#
loop_
_entity_poly.entity_id
_entity_poly.type
_entity_poly.pdbx_seq_one_letter_code
_entity_poly.pdbx_strand_id
1 'polypeptide(L)'
;MSEDPTTYLGLIVEVDPELLVVDDAEDSIAVRDEPGSAAQTAGEWPSEAALLADVATFVSLEEWLPEFEALDGVERDESVARLRVFLKACLTCGGDLEEREDSRNAATVEVSAPDLSCTDCGAVLF
;
A
#
# COMPACT_ATOMS: atom_id res chain seq x y z
N MET A 1 -13.37 -18.58 1.92
CA MET A 1 -13.70 -17.70 0.78
C MET A 1 -12.74 -16.55 0.93
N SER A 2 -11.76 -16.41 0.03
CA SER A 2 -10.88 -15.24 0.11
C SER A 2 -11.75 -14.05 -0.25
N GLU A 3 -12.07 -13.22 0.73
CA GLU A 3 -12.68 -11.92 0.45
C GLU A 3 -11.70 -11.13 -0.43
N ASP A 4 -12.25 -10.42 -1.41
CA ASP A 4 -11.46 -9.58 -2.30
C ASP A 4 -10.83 -8.48 -1.43
N PRO A 5 -9.49 -8.39 -1.32
CA PRO A 5 -8.83 -7.46 -0.39
C PRO A 5 -9.25 -6.00 -0.62
N THR A 6 -9.60 -5.69 -1.87
CA THR A 6 -10.20 -4.44 -2.34
C THR A 6 -11.48 -4.04 -1.59
N THR A 7 -12.20 -5.01 -1.01
CA THR A 7 -13.38 -4.77 -0.14
C THR A 7 -13.02 -3.99 1.13
N TYR A 8 -11.78 -4.12 1.61
CA TYR A 8 -11.29 -3.43 2.81
C TYR A 8 -10.65 -2.07 2.49
N LEU A 9 -10.58 -1.66 1.22
CA LEU A 9 -9.97 -0.36 0.86
C LEU A 9 -10.67 0.81 1.53
N GLY A 10 -11.98 0.74 1.72
CA GLY A 10 -12.74 1.78 2.41
C GLY A 10 -12.25 2.04 3.83
N LEU A 11 -11.61 1.06 4.48
CA LEU A 11 -11.01 1.22 5.80
C LEU A 11 -9.74 2.07 5.78
N ILE A 12 -8.93 1.94 4.73
CA ILE A 12 -7.68 2.71 4.59
C ILE A 12 -7.98 4.12 4.10
N VAL A 13 -8.73 4.25 3.01
CA VAL A 13 -8.97 5.55 2.37
C VAL A 13 -10.10 6.35 3.01
N GLU A 14 -10.75 5.78 4.04
CA GLU A 14 -11.87 6.40 4.78
C GLU A 14 -13.06 6.81 3.87
N VAL A 15 -13.31 6.05 2.80
CA VAL A 15 -14.42 6.23 1.85
C VAL A 15 -15.29 4.97 1.82
N ASP A 16 -16.58 5.13 1.51
CA ASP A 16 -17.48 4.00 1.28
C ASP A 16 -16.93 3.10 0.16
N PRO A 17 -16.67 1.79 0.43
CA PRO A 17 -16.09 0.89 -0.56
C PRO A 17 -16.95 0.72 -1.81
N GLU A 18 -18.26 0.95 -1.75
CA GLU A 18 -19.14 0.88 -2.93
C GLU A 18 -18.96 2.08 -3.88
N LEU A 19 -18.31 3.16 -3.44
CA LEU A 19 -18.02 4.34 -4.24
C LEU A 19 -16.61 4.31 -4.85
N LEU A 20 -15.76 3.40 -4.36
CA LEU A 20 -14.36 3.33 -4.76
C LEU A 20 -14.18 2.74 -6.16
N VAL A 21 -13.29 3.38 -6.93
CA VAL A 21 -12.79 2.87 -8.20
C VAL A 21 -11.30 2.64 -8.08
N VAL A 22 -10.85 1.42 -8.43
CA VAL A 22 -9.42 1.08 -8.52
C VAL A 22 -9.01 1.14 -9.99
N ASP A 23 -8.00 1.94 -10.26
CA ASP A 23 -7.44 2.13 -11.59
C ASP A 23 -5.96 1.70 -11.60
N ASP A 24 -5.65 0.69 -12.40
CA ASP A 24 -4.28 0.36 -12.78
C ASP A 24 -3.74 1.47 -13.70
N ALA A 25 -2.91 2.37 -13.16
CA ALA A 25 -2.11 3.28 -13.94
C ALA A 25 -0.85 2.58 -14.46
N GLU A 26 -0.08 3.23 -15.35
CA GLU A 26 1.10 2.61 -15.97
C GLU A 26 2.14 2.11 -14.96
N ASP A 27 2.30 2.82 -13.83
CA ASP A 27 3.32 2.53 -12.80
C ASP A 27 2.76 2.57 -11.36
N SER A 28 1.44 2.65 -11.18
CA SER A 28 0.80 2.76 -9.86
C SER A 28 -0.62 2.21 -9.86
N ILE A 29 -1.15 1.93 -8.67
CA ILE A 29 -2.56 1.66 -8.43
C ILE A 29 -3.17 2.90 -7.78
N ALA A 30 -4.13 3.53 -8.44
CA ALA A 30 -4.84 4.68 -7.91
C ALA A 30 -6.24 4.26 -7.45
N VAL A 31 -6.64 4.72 -6.27
CA VAL A 31 -8.00 4.56 -5.74
C VAL A 31 -8.68 5.92 -5.73
N ARG A 32 -9.92 5.98 -6.23
CA ARG A 32 -10.69 7.22 -6.39
C ARG A 32 -12.06 7.14 -5.72
N ASP A 33 -12.55 8.27 -5.23
CA ASP A 33 -13.78 8.40 -4.43
C ASP A 33 -15.09 8.34 -5.23
N GLU A 34 -15.08 8.67 -6.54
CA GLU A 34 -16.24 8.55 -7.43
C GLU A 34 -15.84 8.27 -8.89
N PRO A 35 -16.71 7.64 -9.71
CA PRO A 35 -16.46 7.50 -11.15
C PRO A 35 -16.72 8.81 -11.92
N GLY A 36 -15.70 9.36 -12.59
CA GLY A 36 -15.87 10.46 -13.54
C GLY A 36 -14.73 11.50 -13.55
N SER A 37 -14.91 12.58 -14.32
CA SER A 37 -13.89 13.63 -14.50
C SER A 37 -13.69 14.57 -13.29
N ALA A 38 -14.44 14.36 -12.20
CA ALA A 38 -14.32 15.10 -10.95
C ALA A 38 -13.82 14.22 -9.79
N ALA A 39 -13.43 12.97 -10.09
CA ALA A 39 -12.92 12.01 -9.12
C ALA A 39 -11.66 12.54 -8.43
N GLN A 40 -11.64 12.49 -7.10
CA GLN A 40 -10.47 12.77 -6.29
C GLN A 40 -9.71 11.48 -6.00
N THR A 41 -8.39 11.52 -6.12
CA THR A 41 -7.54 10.41 -5.68
C THR A 41 -7.62 10.30 -4.17
N ALA A 42 -8.17 9.18 -3.70
CA ALA A 42 -8.27 8.83 -2.29
C ALA A 42 -6.99 8.14 -1.79
N GLY A 43 -6.25 7.47 -2.68
CA GLY A 43 -4.93 6.91 -2.38
C GLY A 43 -4.20 6.46 -3.65
N GLU A 44 -2.88 6.33 -3.55
CA GLU A 44 -2.03 5.83 -4.64
C GLU A 44 -0.95 4.92 -4.08
N TRP A 45 -0.75 3.77 -4.73
CA TRP A 45 0.22 2.75 -4.36
C TRP A 45 1.14 2.43 -5.54
N PRO A 46 2.41 2.07 -5.29
CA PRO A 46 3.35 1.75 -6.37
C PRO A 46 3.04 0.40 -7.07
N SER A 47 2.26 -0.48 -6.44
CA SER A 47 1.78 -1.72 -7.05
C SER A 47 0.60 -2.32 -6.30
N GLU A 48 -0.05 -3.31 -6.91
CA GLU A 48 -1.06 -4.13 -6.24
C GLU A 48 -0.48 -4.81 -4.97
N ALA A 49 0.78 -5.26 -5.00
CA ALA A 49 1.42 -5.88 -3.83
C ALA A 49 1.51 -4.91 -2.64
N ALA A 50 1.77 -3.62 -2.91
CA ALA A 50 1.82 -2.58 -1.88
C ALA A 50 0.42 -2.28 -1.31
N LEU A 51 -0.59 -2.22 -2.18
CA LEU A 51 -1.99 -2.04 -1.76
C LEU A 51 -2.47 -3.21 -0.89
N LEU A 52 -2.19 -4.44 -1.31
CA LEU A 52 -2.52 -5.65 -0.55
C LEU A 52 -1.79 -5.68 0.80
N ALA A 53 -0.54 -5.25 0.84
CA ALA A 53 0.24 -5.16 2.07
C ALA A 53 -0.38 -4.20 3.08
N ASP A 54 -0.84 -3.06 2.59
CA ASP A 54 -1.45 -2.05 3.44
C ASP A 54 -2.78 -2.52 4.00
N VAL A 55 -3.65 -3.08 3.15
CA VAL A 55 -4.94 -3.66 3.56
C VAL A 55 -4.72 -4.72 4.63
N ALA A 56 -3.82 -5.67 4.38
CA ALA A 56 -3.54 -6.75 5.32
C ALA A 56 -3.00 -6.21 6.66
N THR A 57 -2.14 -5.20 6.61
CA THR A 57 -1.57 -4.55 7.79
C THR A 57 -2.64 -3.81 8.58
N PHE A 58 -3.48 -3.02 7.92
CA PHE A 58 -4.54 -2.25 8.54
C PHE A 58 -5.51 -3.16 9.30
N VAL A 59 -6.05 -4.18 8.61
CA VAL A 59 -6.99 -5.15 9.22
C VAL A 59 -6.33 -5.87 10.40
N SER A 60 -5.05 -6.22 10.30
CA SER A 60 -4.32 -6.87 11.39
C SER A 60 -4.08 -5.93 12.57
N LEU A 61 -3.78 -4.65 12.33
CA LEU A 61 -3.55 -3.69 13.40
C LEU A 61 -4.84 -3.31 14.12
N GLU A 62 -5.95 -3.18 13.41
CA GLU A 62 -7.28 -2.94 14.01
C GLU A 62 -7.65 -4.06 15.00
N GLU A 63 -7.37 -5.32 14.66
CA GLU A 63 -7.63 -6.46 15.54
C GLU A 63 -6.68 -6.50 16.76
N TRP A 64 -5.38 -6.24 16.56
CA TRP A 64 -4.35 -6.48 17.59
C TRP A 64 -4.00 -5.24 18.43
N LEU A 65 -4.26 -4.05 17.91
CA LEU A 65 -3.93 -2.76 18.50
C LEU A 65 -5.06 -1.75 18.21
N PRO A 66 -6.19 -1.82 18.92
CA PRO A 66 -7.34 -0.92 18.69
C PRO A 66 -7.00 0.57 18.80
N GLU A 67 -5.96 0.94 19.55
CA GLU A 67 -5.46 2.31 19.63
C GLU A 67 -4.93 2.86 18.29
N PHE A 68 -4.67 1.99 17.31
CA PHE A 68 -4.29 2.36 15.95
C PHE A 68 -5.36 3.22 15.26
N GLU A 69 -6.65 3.00 15.55
CA GLU A 69 -7.74 3.85 15.04
C GLU A 69 -7.68 5.29 15.59
N ALA A 70 -7.01 5.51 16.73
CA ALA A 70 -6.91 6.83 17.33
C ALA A 70 -5.82 7.71 16.69
N LEU A 71 -4.97 7.15 15.83
CA LEU A 71 -4.02 7.91 15.00
C LEU A 71 -4.77 8.74 13.96
N ASP A 72 -4.23 9.90 13.60
CA ASP A 72 -4.74 10.63 12.44
C ASP A 72 -4.43 9.86 11.14
N GLY A 73 -5.21 10.15 10.08
CA GLY A 73 -5.09 9.41 8.82
C GLY A 73 -3.69 9.42 8.23
N VAL A 74 -2.96 10.54 8.32
CA VAL A 74 -1.60 10.64 7.78
C VAL A 74 -0.62 9.80 8.59
N GLU A 75 -0.67 9.88 9.92
CA GLU A 75 0.15 9.05 10.80
C GLU A 75 -0.13 7.55 10.61
N ARG A 76 -1.40 7.21 10.38
CA ARG A 76 -1.86 5.85 10.13
C ARG A 76 -1.30 5.32 8.82
N ASP A 77 -1.48 6.07 7.73
CA ASP A 77 -1.02 5.71 6.39
C ASP A 77 0.51 5.55 6.34
N GLU A 78 1.25 6.49 6.95
CA GLU A 78 2.70 6.39 7.04
C GLU A 78 3.15 5.15 7.81
N SER A 79 2.47 4.82 8.91
CA SER A 79 2.80 3.66 9.73
C SER A 79 2.57 2.36 8.95
N VAL A 80 1.44 2.25 8.25
CA VAL A 80 1.09 1.09 7.42
C VAL A 80 2.09 0.91 6.29
N ALA A 81 2.41 1.99 5.54
CA ALA A 81 3.37 1.92 4.46
C ALA A 81 4.76 1.48 4.94
N ARG A 82 5.23 1.97 6.09
CA ARG A 82 6.53 1.56 6.66
C ARG A 82 6.57 0.09 7.06
N LEU A 83 5.43 -0.50 7.45
CA LEU A 83 5.39 -1.90 7.86
C LEU A 83 5.60 -2.88 6.69
N ARG A 84 5.48 -2.43 5.43
CA ARG A 84 5.80 -3.23 4.24
C ARG A 84 7.24 -3.77 4.26
N VAL A 85 8.18 -3.10 4.93
CA VAL A 85 9.57 -3.54 5.08
C VAL A 85 9.72 -4.89 5.79
N PHE A 86 8.71 -5.30 6.57
CA PHE A 86 8.73 -6.55 7.33
C PHE A 86 8.15 -7.74 6.54
N LEU A 87 7.67 -7.53 5.31
CA LEU A 87 7.18 -8.61 4.47
C LEU A 87 8.32 -9.55 4.08
N LYS A 88 8.02 -10.85 4.11
CA LYS A 88 8.97 -11.92 3.76
C LYS A 88 8.74 -12.53 2.38
N ALA A 89 7.59 -12.25 1.79
CA ALA A 89 7.19 -12.76 0.47
C ALA A 89 6.24 -11.75 -0.18
N CYS A 90 6.24 -11.70 -1.50
CA CYS A 90 5.33 -10.89 -2.28
C CYS A 90 3.88 -11.37 -2.08
N LEU A 91 2.97 -10.45 -1.78
CA LEU A 91 1.56 -10.80 -1.55
C LEU A 91 0.78 -11.09 -2.84
N THR A 92 1.31 -10.68 -4.00
CA THR A 92 0.69 -10.98 -5.30
C THR A 92 1.05 -12.38 -5.81
N CYS A 93 2.31 -12.80 -5.71
CA CYS A 93 2.79 -14.05 -6.32
C CYS A 93 3.46 -15.05 -5.35
N GLY A 94 3.75 -14.65 -4.12
CA GLY A 94 4.47 -15.47 -3.13
C GLY A 94 5.99 -15.53 -3.32
N GLY A 95 6.55 -14.82 -4.30
CA GLY A 95 7.98 -14.78 -4.59
C GLY A 95 8.81 -14.02 -3.55
N ASP A 96 10.12 -14.16 -3.63
CA ASP A 96 11.06 -13.47 -2.73
C ASP A 96 11.05 -11.96 -2.96
N LEU A 97 11.31 -11.21 -1.88
CA LEU A 97 11.46 -9.75 -1.89
C LEU A 97 12.93 -9.40 -1.66
N GLU A 98 13.46 -8.50 -2.49
CA GLU A 98 14.83 -8.01 -2.36
C GLU A 98 14.86 -6.48 -2.29
N GLU A 99 15.79 -5.95 -1.49
CA GLU A 99 16.11 -4.53 -1.49
C GLU A 99 16.80 -4.18 -2.81
N ARG A 100 16.22 -3.26 -3.56
CA ARG A 100 16.85 -2.65 -4.71
C ARG A 100 17.83 -1.61 -4.20
N GLU A 101 19.12 -1.78 -4.50
CA GLU A 101 20.10 -0.72 -4.29
C GLU A 101 19.72 0.46 -5.18
N ASP A 102 19.24 1.55 -4.58
CA ASP A 102 19.02 2.80 -5.28
C ASP A 102 20.39 3.35 -5.70
N SER A 103 20.72 3.18 -6.98
CA SER A 103 21.99 3.66 -7.55
C SER A 103 22.09 5.20 -7.59
N ARG A 104 21.11 5.92 -7.02
CA ARG A 104 21.11 7.37 -6.88
C ARG A 104 21.64 7.82 -5.52
N ASN A 105 22.95 8.08 -5.56
CA ASN A 105 23.63 9.21 -4.93
C ASN A 105 23.78 9.21 -3.39
N ALA A 106 24.99 8.86 -2.95
CA ALA A 106 25.54 9.03 -1.61
C ALA A 106 25.68 10.51 -1.14
N ALA A 107 24.80 11.44 -1.56
CA ALA A 107 24.92 12.87 -1.27
C ALA A 107 23.77 13.46 -0.45
N THR A 108 22.75 12.70 -0.09
CA THR A 108 21.65 13.16 0.76
C THR A 108 21.47 12.20 1.93
N VAL A 109 21.74 12.69 3.15
CA VAL A 109 21.40 12.02 4.41
C VAL A 109 19.91 12.21 4.64
N GLU A 110 19.11 11.70 3.73
CA GLU A 110 17.68 11.51 3.92
C GLU A 110 17.50 9.99 4.01
N VAL A 111 16.85 9.51 5.08
CA VAL A 111 16.55 8.10 5.25
C VAL A 111 15.54 7.74 4.17
N SER A 112 16.03 7.37 2.98
CA SER A 112 15.17 6.83 1.93
C SER A 112 14.76 5.44 2.38
N ALA A 113 13.46 5.16 2.35
CA ALA A 113 12.97 3.79 2.56
C ALA A 113 13.65 2.86 1.55
N PRO A 114 14.00 1.62 1.94
CA PRO A 114 14.53 0.66 0.98
C PRO A 114 13.50 0.42 -0.12
N ASP A 115 13.92 0.55 -1.37
CA ASP A 115 13.10 0.23 -2.54
C ASP A 115 12.98 -1.30 -2.62
N LEU A 116 11.95 -1.86 -1.97
CA LEU A 116 11.72 -3.31 -1.92
C LEU A 116 10.89 -3.75 -3.13
N SER A 117 11.37 -4.77 -3.84
CA SER A 117 10.67 -5.30 -5.02
C SER A 117 10.68 -6.82 -5.07
N CYS A 118 9.65 -7.39 -5.70
CA CYS A 118 9.59 -8.84 -5.93
C CYS A 118 10.46 -9.24 -7.13
N THR A 119 11.31 -10.24 -6.94
CA THR A 119 12.20 -10.75 -7.98
C THR A 119 11.47 -11.54 -9.07
N ASP A 120 10.31 -12.11 -8.74
CA ASP A 120 9.54 -12.97 -9.64
C ASP A 120 8.56 -12.19 -10.52
N CYS A 121 7.78 -11.27 -9.93
CA CYS A 121 6.76 -10.50 -10.67
C CYS A 121 7.10 -9.02 -10.87
N GLY A 122 8.17 -8.52 -10.24
CA GLY A 122 8.59 -7.12 -10.35
C GLY A 122 7.76 -6.12 -9.55
N ALA A 123 6.79 -6.57 -8.74
CA ALA A 123 5.96 -5.67 -7.93
C ALA A 123 6.81 -4.87 -6.94
N VAL A 124 6.59 -3.55 -6.89
CA VAL A 124 7.32 -2.59 -6.06
C VAL A 124 6.53 -2.27 -4.79
N LEU A 125 7.19 -2.17 -3.65
CA LEU A 125 6.55 -1.90 -2.35
C LEU A 125 6.68 -0.44 -1.86
N PHE A 126 7.58 0.37 -2.42
CA PHE A 126 7.84 1.75 -1.99
C PHE A 126 7.98 2.73 -3.16
#